data_AF-A0A1X2IDJ7-F1
#
_entry.id   AF-A0A1X2IDJ7-F1
#
_cell.length_a   1.000
_cell.length_b   1.000
_cell.length_c   1.000
_cell.angle_alpha   90.00
_cell.angle_beta   90.00
_cell.angle_gamma   90.00
#
_symmetry.space_group_name_H-M   'P 1'
#
loop_
_entity.id
_entity.type
_entity.pdbx_description
1 polymer ?
#
loop_
_entity_poly.entity_id
_entity_poly.type
_entity_poly.pdbx_seq_one_letter_code
_entity_poly.pdbx_strand_id
1 'polypeptide(L)'
;MEVQGMASHELLASLLGYTSIVCWIVVFTPQYYKNYSDKNTDGVSLPFLLCWILGDVCSVLGAVLGNLMKTVLLLALYYLCADSFLMGQVLYYQYIYNTPQTMYDLLLRIKPSTIIKQDEMTYNTITISSPSSSSSSSNNQSNDNINDKETLPLLASANIIHAEKQDNYPSERTQRIARLFIVCSILLWIFLLLGSACYFFWPWAKVKVDLEQWHFVSQTCGWASAFLYCVSRIPQIMKNFRSESVDGLSLTMFVFSLAGNLTYCISILLKSTDRTFLLINFPWLLGSGGTLFFDLMIFFQFYTYRHHSKSSTLEL
;
A
#
# COMPACT_ATOMS: atom_id res chain seq x y z
N MET A 1 -44.97 14.11 15.17
CA MET A 1 -43.82 14.66 14.41
C MET A 1 -42.50 14.05 14.89
N GLU A 2 -42.26 13.90 16.20
CA GLU A 2 -41.09 13.19 16.74
C GLU A 2 -41.01 11.70 16.37
N VAL A 3 -42.12 10.97 16.38
CA VAL A 3 -42.15 9.53 15.99
C VAL A 3 -41.74 9.32 14.53
N GLN A 4 -42.12 10.25 13.65
CA GLN A 4 -41.75 10.22 12.22
C GLN A 4 -40.25 10.51 12.02
N GLY A 5 -39.69 11.42 12.82
CA GLY A 5 -38.26 11.72 12.84
C GLY A 5 -37.42 10.58 13.42
N MET A 6 -37.91 9.91 14.47
CA MET A 6 -37.23 8.74 15.05
C MET A 6 -37.15 7.59 14.05
N ALA A 7 -38.25 7.30 13.35
CA ALA A 7 -38.28 6.27 12.30
C ALA A 7 -37.37 6.61 11.10
N SER A 8 -37.22 7.89 10.74
CA SER A 8 -36.35 8.29 9.63
C SER A 8 -34.86 8.16 9.97
N HIS A 9 -34.45 8.45 11.20
CA HIS A 9 -33.07 8.24 11.66
C HIS A 9 -32.70 6.76 11.72
N GLU A 10 -33.58 5.89 12.20
CA GLU A 10 -33.33 4.45 12.24
C GLU A 10 -33.24 3.82 10.85
N LEU A 11 -34.10 4.24 9.93
CA LEU A 11 -34.04 3.82 8.52
C LEU A 11 -32.73 4.28 7.88
N LEU A 12 -32.34 5.55 8.08
CA LEU A 12 -31.11 6.08 7.52
C LEU A 12 -29.86 5.37 8.08
N ALA A 13 -29.82 5.12 9.39
CA ALA A 13 -28.76 4.34 10.02
C ALA A 13 -28.65 2.94 9.38
N SER A 14 -29.78 2.26 9.17
CA SER A 14 -29.83 0.94 8.54
C SER A 14 -29.34 0.97 7.09
N LEU A 15 -29.79 1.94 6.29
CA LEU A 15 -29.36 2.11 4.90
C LEU A 15 -27.86 2.36 4.78
N LEU A 16 -27.29 3.18 5.66
CA LEU A 16 -25.85 3.43 5.70
C LEU A 16 -25.07 2.20 6.15
N GLY A 17 -25.60 1.43 7.10
CA GLY A 17 -25.04 0.15 7.51
C GLY A 17 -24.98 -0.86 6.35
N TYR A 18 -26.07 -1.01 5.58
CA TYR A 18 -26.07 -1.87 4.39
C TYR A 18 -25.15 -1.35 3.28
N THR A 19 -25.09 -0.03 3.08
CA THR A 19 -24.17 0.60 2.13
C THR A 19 -22.72 0.25 2.48
N SER A 20 -22.37 0.30 3.77
CA SER A 20 -21.04 -0.10 4.25
C SER A 20 -20.73 -1.55 3.88
N ILE A 21 -21.65 -2.47 4.14
CA ILE A 21 -21.49 -3.90 3.81
C ILE A 21 -21.25 -4.08 2.30
N VAL A 22 -22.02 -3.41 1.45
CA VAL A 22 -21.85 -3.48 -0.01
C VAL A 22 -20.47 -2.97 -0.44
N CYS A 23 -20.02 -1.82 0.10
CA CYS A 23 -18.68 -1.30 -0.17
C CYS A 23 -17.58 -2.31 0.19
N TRP A 24 -17.71 -2.95 1.35
CA TRP A 24 -16.73 -3.93 1.83
C TRP A 24 -16.73 -5.25 1.06
N ILE A 25 -17.88 -5.69 0.54
CA ILE A 25 -17.94 -6.85 -0.35
C ILE A 25 -17.15 -6.56 -1.62
N VAL A 26 -17.34 -5.41 -2.26
CA VAL A 26 -16.71 -5.14 -3.57
C VAL A 26 -15.30 -4.55 -3.49
N VAL A 27 -14.80 -4.21 -2.29
CA VAL A 27 -13.59 -3.39 -2.06
C VAL A 27 -12.35 -3.86 -2.81
N PHE A 28 -12.13 -5.17 -2.94
CA PHE A 28 -10.93 -5.74 -3.57
C PHE A 28 -10.98 -5.77 -5.10
N THR A 29 -12.19 -5.77 -5.66
CA THR A 29 -12.43 -5.90 -7.12
C THR A 29 -11.60 -4.91 -7.95
N PRO A 30 -11.50 -3.62 -7.60
CA PRO A 30 -10.71 -2.67 -8.38
C PRO A 30 -9.21 -2.95 -8.35
N GLN A 31 -8.69 -3.54 -7.26
CA GLN A 31 -7.27 -3.89 -7.18
C GLN A 31 -6.97 -5.18 -7.94
N TYR A 32 -7.87 -6.18 -7.89
CA TYR A 32 -7.74 -7.37 -8.74
C TYR A 32 -7.69 -7.02 -10.21
N TYR A 33 -8.60 -6.15 -10.63
CA TYR A 33 -8.65 -5.67 -12.00
C TYR A 33 -7.37 -4.92 -12.38
N LYS A 34 -6.90 -4.00 -11.51
CA LYS A 34 -5.68 -3.23 -11.76
C LYS A 34 -4.45 -4.13 -11.87
N ASN A 35 -4.27 -5.08 -10.94
CA ASN A 35 -3.17 -6.06 -10.98
C ASN A 35 -3.19 -6.84 -12.30
N TYR A 36 -4.38 -7.29 -12.72
CA TYR A 36 -4.54 -8.04 -13.96
C TYR A 36 -4.28 -7.19 -15.21
N SER A 37 -4.76 -5.94 -15.24
CA SER A 37 -4.60 -5.01 -16.36
C SER A 37 -3.15 -4.55 -16.50
N ASP A 38 -2.57 -4.06 -15.42
CA ASP A 38 -1.28 -3.37 -15.43
C ASP A 38 -0.10 -4.34 -15.40
N LYS A 39 -0.32 -5.59 -14.95
CA LYS A 39 0.73 -6.61 -14.70
C LYS A 39 1.85 -6.13 -13.77
N ASN A 40 1.61 -5.02 -13.07
CA ASN A 40 2.53 -4.38 -12.16
C ASN A 40 1.83 -4.22 -10.80
N THR A 41 2.45 -4.79 -9.77
CA THR A 41 1.96 -4.71 -8.39
C THR A 41 3.01 -4.13 -7.44
N ASP A 42 4.01 -3.42 -7.98
CA ASP A 42 5.12 -2.88 -7.20
C ASP A 42 4.69 -1.82 -6.20
N GLY A 43 3.56 -1.14 -6.41
CA GLY A 43 2.97 -0.24 -5.41
C GLY A 43 2.31 -0.94 -4.24
N VAL A 44 1.93 -2.21 -4.34
CA VAL A 44 1.17 -2.91 -3.27
C VAL A 44 2.12 -3.41 -2.19
N SER A 45 1.89 -3.02 -0.94
CA SER A 45 2.74 -3.37 0.21
C SER A 45 2.45 -4.78 0.73
N LEU A 46 3.43 -5.67 0.66
CA LEU A 46 3.30 -7.04 1.20
C LEU A 46 2.99 -7.04 2.71
N PRO A 47 3.64 -6.24 3.58
CA PRO A 47 3.28 -6.21 5.00
C PRO A 47 1.85 -5.71 5.26
N PHE A 48 1.33 -4.79 4.43
CA PHE A 48 -0.09 -4.37 4.50
C PHE A 48 -1.02 -5.56 4.26
N LEU A 49 -0.78 -6.34 3.19
CA LEU A 49 -1.56 -7.54 2.88
C LEU A 49 -1.37 -8.65 3.93
N LEU A 50 -0.17 -8.81 4.48
CA LEU A 50 0.09 -9.77 5.55
C LEU A 50 -0.71 -9.43 6.82
N CYS A 51 -0.76 -8.16 7.20
CA CYS A 51 -1.59 -7.73 8.33
C CYS A 51 -3.07 -8.07 8.14
N TRP A 52 -3.57 -7.97 6.91
CA TRP A 52 -4.95 -8.34 6.58
C TRP A 52 -5.20 -9.83 6.67
N ILE A 53 -4.37 -10.65 6.01
CA ILE A 53 -4.48 -12.12 6.11
C ILE A 53 -4.40 -12.57 7.57
N LEU A 54 -3.48 -12.00 8.37
CA LEU A 54 -3.39 -12.33 9.79
C LEU A 54 -4.66 -11.95 10.55
N GLY A 55 -5.24 -10.78 10.26
CA GLY A 55 -6.53 -10.35 10.82
C GLY A 55 -7.67 -11.29 10.46
N ASP A 56 -7.72 -11.76 9.22
CA ASP A 56 -8.76 -12.66 8.72
C ASP A 56 -8.63 -14.08 9.25
N VAL A 57 -7.39 -14.60 9.37
CA VAL A 57 -7.13 -15.87 10.05
C VAL A 57 -7.62 -15.81 11.49
N CYS A 58 -7.29 -14.73 12.22
CA CYS A 58 -7.80 -14.51 13.57
C CYS A 58 -9.34 -14.44 13.60
N SER A 59 -9.97 -13.83 12.59
CA SER A 59 -11.42 -13.71 12.50
C SER A 59 -12.11 -15.06 12.25
N VAL A 60 -11.56 -15.90 11.37
CA VAL A 60 -12.05 -17.27 11.14
C VAL A 60 -11.89 -18.13 12.39
N LEU A 61 -10.71 -18.09 13.02
CA LEU A 61 -10.45 -18.84 14.26
C LEU A 61 -11.40 -18.38 15.39
N GLY A 62 -11.60 -17.07 15.56
CA GLY A 62 -12.54 -16.53 16.53
C GLY A 62 -13.98 -16.99 16.27
N ALA A 63 -14.40 -17.05 15.00
CA ALA A 63 -15.72 -17.54 14.63
C ALA A 63 -15.92 -19.04 14.92
N VAL A 64 -14.92 -19.87 14.64
CA VAL A 64 -14.97 -21.32 14.90
C VAL A 64 -14.92 -21.60 16.41
N LEU A 65 -13.95 -21.03 17.12
CA LEU A 65 -13.78 -21.26 18.56
C LEU A 65 -14.97 -20.71 19.36
N GLY A 66 -15.55 -19.58 18.92
CA GLY A 66 -16.73 -18.98 19.53
C GLY A 66 -18.05 -19.62 19.15
N ASN A 67 -18.06 -20.66 18.28
CA ASN A 67 -19.28 -21.23 17.69
C ASN A 67 -20.25 -20.13 17.18
N LEU A 68 -19.71 -19.10 16.52
CA LEU A 68 -20.49 -17.97 16.04
C LEU A 68 -21.44 -18.40 14.91
N MET A 69 -22.42 -17.56 14.61
CA MET A 69 -23.38 -17.79 13.54
C MET A 69 -22.66 -18.11 12.22
N LYS A 70 -23.21 -19.08 11.46
CA LYS A 70 -22.66 -19.49 10.16
C LYS A 70 -22.45 -18.30 9.20
N THR A 71 -23.26 -17.26 9.30
CA THR A 71 -23.12 -16.02 8.53
C THR A 71 -21.81 -15.28 8.82
N VAL A 72 -21.41 -15.18 10.09
CA VAL A 72 -20.15 -14.54 10.51
C VAL A 72 -18.96 -15.38 10.04
N LEU A 73 -19.05 -16.70 10.18
CA LEU A 73 -18.03 -17.61 9.67
C LEU A 73 -17.86 -17.51 8.15
N LEU A 74 -18.96 -17.49 7.39
CA LEU A 74 -18.93 -17.33 5.93
C LEU A 74 -18.30 -16.00 5.51
N LEU A 75 -18.59 -14.91 6.24
CA LEU A 75 -18.01 -13.60 5.95
C LEU A 75 -16.51 -13.56 6.25
N ALA A 76 -16.06 -14.15 7.37
CA ALA A 76 -14.64 -14.25 7.69
C ALA A 76 -13.87 -15.10 6.66
N LEU A 77 -14.47 -16.20 6.20
CA LEU A 77 -13.91 -17.03 5.13
C LEU A 77 -13.84 -16.26 3.81
N TYR A 78 -14.86 -15.46 3.49
CA TYR A 78 -14.87 -14.60 2.30
C TYR A 78 -13.67 -13.66 2.27
N TYR A 79 -13.43 -12.90 3.35
CA TYR A 79 -12.30 -11.97 3.43
C TYR A 79 -10.97 -12.69 3.34
N LEU A 80 -10.80 -13.80 4.08
CA LEU A 80 -9.58 -14.61 4.02
C LEU A 80 -9.27 -15.09 2.60
N CYS A 81 -10.29 -15.56 1.86
CA CYS A 81 -10.14 -15.98 0.47
C CYS A 81 -9.80 -14.80 -0.44
N ALA A 82 -10.46 -13.66 -0.27
CA ALA A 82 -10.22 -12.45 -1.04
C ALA A 82 -8.78 -11.94 -0.85
N ASP A 83 -8.30 -11.84 0.39
CA ASP A 83 -6.95 -11.37 0.69
C ASP A 83 -5.88 -12.37 0.26
N SER A 84 -6.13 -13.67 0.42
CA SER A 84 -5.23 -14.71 -0.09
C SER A 84 -5.12 -14.66 -1.62
N PHE A 85 -6.24 -14.42 -2.31
CA PHE A 85 -6.23 -14.25 -3.77
C PHE A 85 -5.48 -12.97 -4.18
N LEU A 86 -5.66 -11.85 -3.46
CA LEU A 86 -4.92 -10.62 -3.70
C LEU A 86 -3.42 -10.83 -3.53
N MET A 87 -3.02 -11.44 -2.41
CA MET A 87 -1.63 -11.79 -2.12
C MET A 87 -1.06 -12.69 -3.21
N GLY A 88 -1.79 -13.72 -3.63
CA GLY A 88 -1.38 -14.61 -4.72
C GLY A 88 -1.11 -13.86 -6.01
N GLN A 89 -2.00 -12.93 -6.42
CA GLN A 89 -1.76 -12.08 -7.59
C GLN A 89 -0.51 -11.21 -7.45
N VAL A 90 -0.32 -10.56 -6.29
CA VAL A 90 0.83 -9.69 -6.05
C VAL A 90 2.14 -10.48 -6.10
N LEU A 91 2.18 -11.65 -5.45
CA LEU A 91 3.36 -12.52 -5.48
C LEU A 91 3.65 -13.04 -6.90
N TYR A 92 2.60 -13.41 -7.65
CA TYR A 92 2.75 -13.88 -9.02
C TYR A 92 3.35 -12.79 -9.93
N TYR A 93 2.81 -11.58 -9.90
CA TYR A 93 3.29 -10.50 -10.77
C TYR A 93 4.68 -9.98 -10.35
N GLN A 94 4.95 -9.86 -9.04
CA GLN A 94 6.27 -9.41 -8.55
C GLN A 94 7.39 -10.42 -8.81
N TYR A 95 7.15 -11.71 -8.54
CA TYR A 95 8.25 -12.69 -8.45
C TYR A 95 8.27 -13.73 -9.58
N ILE A 96 7.16 -13.96 -10.27
CA ILE A 96 7.09 -14.99 -11.31
C ILE A 96 7.05 -14.35 -12.69
N TYR A 97 6.14 -13.39 -12.90
CA TYR A 97 5.92 -12.78 -14.21
C TYR A 97 7.08 -11.87 -14.64
N ASN A 98 7.59 -11.01 -13.74
CA ASN A 98 8.62 -10.02 -14.08
C ASN A 98 10.05 -10.60 -14.19
N THR A 99 10.32 -11.77 -13.60
CA THR A 99 11.68 -12.34 -13.49
C THR A 99 12.42 -12.50 -14.84
N PRO A 100 11.80 -13.04 -15.91
CA PRO A 100 12.46 -13.13 -17.22
C PRO A 100 12.78 -11.75 -17.82
N GLN A 101 11.89 -10.77 -17.64
CA GLN A 101 12.04 -9.42 -18.18
C GLN A 101 13.18 -8.67 -17.46
N THR A 102 13.22 -8.73 -16.13
CA THR A 102 14.28 -8.13 -15.31
C THR A 102 15.65 -8.71 -15.66
N MET A 103 15.73 -10.02 -15.89
CA MET A 103 16.97 -10.66 -16.31
C MET A 103 17.43 -10.21 -17.70
N TYR A 104 16.50 -10.08 -18.66
CA TYR A 104 16.83 -9.58 -20.00
C TYR A 104 17.31 -8.12 -19.97
N ASP A 105 16.63 -7.24 -19.23
CA ASP A 105 17.01 -5.84 -19.07
C ASP A 105 18.39 -5.69 -18.40
N LEU A 106 18.67 -6.52 -17.39
CA LEU A 106 20.00 -6.58 -16.77
C LEU A 106 21.07 -7.05 -17.77
N LEU A 107 20.79 -8.08 -18.57
CA LEU A 107 21.73 -8.57 -19.59
C LEU A 107 21.99 -7.53 -20.68
N LEU A 108 20.98 -6.77 -21.09
CA LEU A 108 21.15 -5.67 -22.04
C LEU A 108 21.96 -4.50 -21.46
N ARG A 109 21.78 -4.17 -20.18
CA ARG A 109 22.55 -3.12 -19.49
C ARG A 109 24.01 -3.52 -19.25
N ILE A 110 24.27 -4.82 -19.05
CA ILE A 110 25.63 -5.36 -18.89
C ILE A 110 26.36 -5.46 -20.24
N LYS A 111 25.63 -5.58 -21.36
CA LYS A 111 26.24 -5.63 -22.69
C LYS A 111 26.85 -4.25 -23.01
N PRO A 112 28.19 -4.12 -23.12
CA PRO A 112 28.79 -2.86 -23.52
C PRO A 112 28.29 -2.50 -24.92
N SER A 113 27.93 -1.24 -25.11
CA SER A 113 27.27 -0.63 -26.26
C SER A 113 28.11 -0.61 -27.55
N THR A 114 28.98 -1.60 -27.76
CA THR A 114 29.93 -1.65 -28.88
C THR A 114 29.48 -2.54 -30.05
N ILE A 115 28.29 -3.16 -30.02
CA ILE A 115 27.87 -4.10 -31.08
C ILE A 115 26.73 -3.58 -32.00
N ILE A 116 26.06 -2.45 -31.69
CA ILE A 116 24.94 -1.94 -32.53
C ILE A 116 25.35 -0.75 -33.44
N LYS A 117 26.62 -0.65 -33.84
CA LYS A 117 27.03 0.26 -34.93
C LYS A 117 27.96 -0.42 -35.92
N GLN A 118 27.50 -1.51 -36.52
CA GLN A 118 28.10 -2.00 -37.75
C GLN A 118 27.08 -2.82 -38.52
N ASP A 119 26.20 -2.11 -39.23
CA ASP A 119 25.71 -2.50 -40.55
C ASP A 119 24.68 -1.46 -41.01
N GLU A 120 25.16 -0.34 -41.56
CA GLU A 120 24.36 0.47 -42.48
C GLU A 120 25.27 1.14 -43.54
N MET A 121 25.24 0.51 -44.71
CA MET A 121 25.45 1.02 -46.07
C MET A 121 26.75 1.77 -46.46
N THR A 122 27.57 1.02 -47.19
CA THR A 122 28.42 1.42 -48.31
C THR A 122 27.76 2.44 -49.26
N TYR A 123 28.32 3.65 -49.39
CA TYR A 123 28.36 4.40 -50.64
C TYR A 123 29.64 5.26 -50.73
N ASN A 124 30.50 4.83 -51.65
CA ASN A 124 31.55 5.49 -52.44
C ASN A 124 31.98 6.93 -52.08
N THR A 125 33.30 7.12 -51.97
CA THR A 125 34.03 8.09 -52.81
C THR A 125 35.45 7.59 -53.04
N ILE A 126 35.76 7.37 -54.32
CA ILE A 126 37.10 7.13 -54.84
C ILE A 126 37.78 8.49 -54.95
N THR A 127 38.92 8.68 -54.29
CA THR A 127 39.92 9.68 -54.70
C THR A 127 41.32 9.13 -54.51
N ILE A 128 42.06 9.19 -55.62
CA ILE A 128 43.39 8.63 -55.87
C ILE A 128 44.45 9.65 -55.44
N SER A 129 45.41 9.23 -54.60
CA SER A 129 46.80 9.69 -54.66
C SER A 129 47.70 8.90 -53.68
N SER A 130 48.74 8.28 -54.22
CA SER A 130 49.81 7.50 -53.55
C SER A 130 51.08 8.37 -53.32
N PRO A 131 52.25 7.84 -52.94
CA PRO A 131 52.64 7.27 -51.63
C PRO A 131 53.93 7.91 -51.06
N SER A 132 54.24 7.71 -49.77
CA SER A 132 55.63 7.78 -49.29
C SER A 132 55.87 6.94 -48.02
N SER A 133 57.00 6.25 -48.05
CA SER A 133 57.51 5.15 -47.24
C SER A 133 58.30 5.54 -45.98
N SER A 134 58.29 4.68 -44.94
CA SER A 134 59.45 4.20 -44.13
C SER A 134 58.91 3.39 -42.92
N SER A 135 59.06 2.05 -42.88
CA SER A 135 60.09 1.27 -42.13
C SER A 135 60.22 1.67 -40.64
N SER A 136 60.14 0.81 -39.61
CA SER A 136 60.80 -0.50 -39.42
C SER A 136 60.37 -1.17 -38.09
N SER A 137 60.44 -2.50 -38.05
CA SER A 137 60.94 -3.37 -36.96
C SER A 137 60.20 -3.57 -35.62
N SER A 138 59.67 -4.80 -35.47
CA SER A 138 59.91 -5.80 -34.41
C SER A 138 60.03 -5.37 -32.94
N ASN A 139 59.14 -5.89 -32.09
CA ASN A 139 59.54 -6.80 -30.99
C ASN A 139 58.34 -7.49 -30.33
N ASN A 140 58.47 -8.81 -30.19
CA ASN A 140 57.66 -9.65 -29.33
C ASN A 140 57.89 -9.27 -27.86
N GLN A 141 56.82 -9.07 -27.10
CA GLN A 141 56.81 -9.38 -25.68
C GLN A 141 55.41 -9.79 -25.24
N SER A 142 55.23 -11.11 -25.18
CA SER A 142 54.24 -11.80 -24.37
C SER A 142 54.39 -11.36 -22.91
N ASN A 143 53.35 -10.76 -22.35
CA ASN A 143 53.15 -10.70 -20.90
C ASN A 143 51.66 -10.90 -20.62
N ASP A 144 51.42 -11.85 -19.73
CA ASP A 144 50.13 -12.36 -19.27
C ASP A 144 49.22 -11.25 -18.75
N ASN A 145 48.05 -11.08 -19.38
CA ASN A 145 46.93 -10.31 -18.83
C ASN A 145 45.66 -11.15 -18.93
N ILE A 146 45.61 -12.23 -18.15
CA ILE A 146 44.40 -12.99 -17.86
C ILE A 146 44.05 -12.70 -16.39
N ASN A 147 43.22 -11.67 -16.16
CA ASN A 147 42.20 -11.66 -15.09
C ASN A 147 41.38 -10.36 -15.00
N ASP A 148 41.67 -9.31 -15.78
CA ASP A 148 40.94 -8.03 -15.65
C ASP A 148 39.58 -8.00 -16.35
N LYS A 149 39.23 -9.02 -17.16
CA LYS A 149 37.97 -9.04 -17.92
C LYS A 149 36.78 -9.65 -17.18
N GLU A 150 36.99 -10.49 -16.16
CA GLU A 150 35.89 -11.07 -15.37
C GLU A 150 35.50 -10.22 -14.15
N THR A 151 36.44 -9.44 -13.60
CA THR A 151 36.19 -8.52 -12.49
C THR A 151 35.53 -7.22 -12.92
N LEU A 152 35.78 -6.76 -14.16
CA LEU A 152 35.16 -5.55 -14.73
C LEU A 152 33.62 -5.59 -14.75
N PRO A 153 32.94 -6.67 -15.22
CA PRO A 153 31.47 -6.73 -15.19
C PRO A 153 30.91 -6.85 -13.78
N LEU A 154 31.61 -7.50 -12.84
CA LEU A 154 31.17 -7.60 -11.44
C LEU A 154 31.29 -6.27 -10.70
N LEU A 155 32.38 -5.52 -10.92
CA LEU A 155 32.55 -4.18 -10.35
C LEU A 155 31.62 -3.15 -10.99
N ALA A 156 31.38 -3.24 -12.30
CA ALA A 156 30.38 -2.42 -12.98
C ALA A 156 28.97 -2.72 -12.47
N SER A 157 28.63 -4.01 -12.31
CA SER A 157 27.36 -4.42 -11.71
C SER A 157 27.23 -3.94 -10.27
N ALA A 158 28.28 -4.07 -9.45
CA ALA A 158 28.29 -3.57 -8.08
C ALA A 158 28.11 -2.05 -8.02
N ASN A 159 28.77 -1.29 -8.89
CA ASN A 159 28.62 0.16 -8.97
C ASN A 159 27.22 0.59 -9.44
N ILE A 160 26.62 -0.13 -10.40
CA ILE A 160 25.23 0.10 -10.82
C ILE A 160 24.25 -0.20 -9.67
N ILE A 161 24.44 -1.33 -8.98
CA ILE A 161 23.64 -1.71 -7.79
C ILE A 161 23.79 -0.66 -6.68
N HIS A 162 25.00 -0.13 -6.45
CA HIS A 162 25.25 0.92 -5.48
C HIS A 162 24.62 2.26 -5.88
N ALA A 163 24.66 2.63 -7.17
CA ALA A 163 24.02 3.84 -7.69
C ALA A 163 22.48 3.74 -7.61
N GLU A 164 21.89 2.60 -7.97
CA GLU A 164 20.44 2.34 -7.85
C GLU A 164 19.97 2.35 -6.38
N LYS A 165 20.81 1.89 -5.45
CA LYS A 165 20.53 1.96 -4.01
C LYS A 165 20.54 3.40 -3.47
N GLN A 166 21.21 4.33 -4.16
CA GLN A 166 21.30 5.74 -3.77
C GLN A 166 20.08 6.55 -4.23
N ASP A 167 19.44 6.17 -5.34
CA ASP A 167 18.17 6.75 -5.82
C ASP A 167 16.93 6.27 -5.04
N ASN A 168 17.06 5.24 -4.20
CA ASN A 168 15.94 4.64 -3.46
C ASN A 168 15.68 5.29 -2.08
N TYR A 169 16.34 6.42 -1.79
CA TYR A 169 16.03 7.22 -0.61
C TYR A 169 14.96 8.26 -0.95
N PRO A 170 13.88 8.36 -0.14
CA PRO A 170 12.84 9.35 -0.39
C PRO A 170 13.42 10.77 -0.32
N SER A 171 12.88 11.69 -1.13
CA SER A 171 13.31 13.09 -1.14
C SER A 171 13.20 13.73 0.24
N GLU A 172 14.01 14.76 0.51
CA GLU A 172 13.93 15.50 1.78
C GLU A 172 12.52 16.02 2.08
N ARG A 173 11.80 16.47 1.03
CA ARG A 173 10.42 16.92 1.14
C ARG A 173 9.53 15.78 1.64
N THR A 174 9.62 14.60 1.01
CA THR A 174 8.87 13.41 1.41
C THR A 174 9.22 12.98 2.84
N GLN A 175 10.49 13.00 3.23
CA GLN A 175 10.91 12.67 4.59
C GLN A 175 10.33 13.65 5.63
N ARG A 176 10.28 14.94 5.32
CA ARG A 176 9.64 15.95 6.18
C ARG A 176 8.14 15.69 6.32
N ILE A 177 7.45 15.41 5.21
CA ILE A 177 6.01 15.09 5.22
C ILE A 177 5.75 13.80 6.01
N ALA A 178 6.56 12.75 5.82
CA ALA A 178 6.43 11.49 6.55
C ALA A 178 6.63 11.68 8.06
N ARG A 179 7.64 12.47 8.48
CA ARG A 179 7.85 12.80 9.90
C ARG A 179 6.68 13.59 10.48
N LEU A 180 6.20 14.61 9.77
CA LEU A 180 5.01 15.38 10.17
C LEU A 180 3.79 14.47 10.31
N PHE A 181 3.55 13.60 9.34
CA PHE A 181 2.47 12.63 9.38
C PHE A 181 2.54 11.73 10.62
N ILE A 182 3.71 11.17 10.93
CA ILE A 182 3.89 10.31 12.12
C ILE A 182 3.58 11.09 13.39
N VAL A 183 4.14 12.30 13.54
CA VAL A 183 3.89 13.15 14.72
C VAL A 183 2.42 13.54 14.83
N CYS A 184 1.80 14.00 13.75
CA CYS A 184 0.38 14.34 13.71
C CYS A 184 -0.51 13.13 14.02
N SER A 185 -0.14 11.93 13.54
CA SER A 185 -0.86 10.69 13.86
C SER A 185 -0.81 10.42 15.36
N ILE A 186 0.38 10.46 15.97
CA ILE A 186 0.55 10.23 17.41
C ILE A 186 -0.24 11.24 18.22
N LEU A 187 -0.15 12.53 17.88
CA LEU A 187 -0.89 13.60 18.56
C LEU A 187 -2.41 13.42 18.42
N LEU A 188 -2.90 13.06 17.23
CA LEU A 188 -4.31 12.76 16.98
C LEU A 188 -4.79 11.62 17.89
N TRP A 189 -4.03 10.51 17.96
CA TRP A 189 -4.40 9.36 18.79
C TRP A 189 -4.36 9.67 20.29
N ILE A 190 -3.37 10.43 20.76
CA ILE A 190 -3.34 10.91 22.15
C ILE A 190 -4.58 11.77 22.43
N PHE A 191 -4.89 12.71 21.55
CA PHE A 191 -6.05 13.59 21.70
C PHE A 191 -7.36 12.81 21.70
N LEU A 192 -7.55 11.87 20.77
CA LEU A 192 -8.75 11.05 20.68
C LEU A 192 -8.92 10.15 21.90
N LEU A 193 -7.86 9.46 22.34
CA LEU A 193 -7.92 8.55 23.48
C LEU A 193 -8.13 9.32 24.80
N LEU A 194 -7.38 10.41 25.02
CA LEU A 194 -7.52 11.23 26.22
C LEU A 194 -8.87 11.96 26.23
N GLY A 195 -9.27 12.56 25.11
CA GLY A 195 -10.55 13.22 24.95
C GLY A 195 -11.73 12.28 25.19
N SER A 196 -11.63 11.04 24.70
CA SER A 196 -12.66 10.02 24.92
C SER A 196 -12.67 9.52 26.35
N ALA A 197 -11.51 9.31 26.98
CA ALA A 197 -11.43 8.97 28.40
C ALA A 197 -12.07 10.06 29.27
N CYS A 198 -11.78 11.34 28.98
CA CYS A 198 -12.46 12.46 29.60
C CYS A 198 -13.97 12.42 29.33
N TYR A 199 -14.41 12.25 28.08
CA TYR A 199 -15.84 12.26 27.73
C TYR A 199 -16.63 11.18 28.49
N PHE A 200 -16.13 9.95 28.54
CA PHE A 200 -16.83 8.82 29.15
C PHE A 200 -16.71 8.75 30.67
N PHE A 201 -15.55 9.13 31.22
CA PHE A 201 -15.23 8.90 32.63
C PHE A 201 -15.03 10.17 33.46
N TRP A 202 -15.40 11.35 32.95
CA TRP A 202 -15.28 12.59 33.72
C TRP A 202 -16.06 12.52 35.05
N PRO A 203 -15.44 12.84 36.21
CA PRO A 203 -16.10 12.71 37.51
C PRO A 203 -17.40 13.51 37.67
N TRP A 204 -17.53 14.63 36.96
CA TRP A 204 -18.69 15.53 37.03
C TRP A 204 -19.70 15.32 35.88
N ALA A 205 -19.57 14.22 35.14
CA ALA A 205 -20.54 13.80 34.15
C ALA A 205 -21.94 13.66 34.77
N LYS A 206 -22.93 14.43 34.28
CA LYS A 206 -24.33 14.36 34.73
C LYS A 206 -24.96 12.97 34.49
N VAL A 207 -24.57 12.32 33.41
CA VAL A 207 -25.00 10.96 33.04
C VAL A 207 -23.74 10.09 32.98
N LYS A 208 -23.66 9.12 33.88
CA LYS A 208 -22.56 8.16 33.95
C LYS A 208 -22.83 7.00 32.98
N VAL A 209 -21.76 6.39 32.50
CA VAL A 209 -21.85 5.19 31.68
C VAL A 209 -22.30 4.02 32.54
N ASP A 210 -23.29 3.28 32.04
CA ASP A 210 -23.71 2.01 32.62
C ASP A 210 -22.81 0.90 32.07
N LEU A 211 -22.10 0.21 32.97
CA LEU A 211 -21.15 -0.85 32.63
C LEU A 211 -21.78 -2.24 32.71
N GLU A 212 -23.06 -2.37 33.09
CA GLU A 212 -23.73 -3.68 33.16
C GLU A 212 -23.77 -4.36 31.79
N GLN A 213 -23.87 -3.59 30.71
CA GLN A 213 -23.87 -4.07 29.33
C GLN A 213 -22.45 -4.24 28.74
N TRP A 214 -21.40 -3.98 29.53
CA TRP A 214 -20.02 -4.01 29.05
C TRP A 214 -19.43 -5.42 29.10
N HIS A 215 -19.43 -6.10 27.96
CA HIS A 215 -18.88 -7.44 27.83
C HIS A 215 -17.36 -7.41 27.61
N PHE A 216 -16.58 -7.79 28.62
CA PHE A 216 -15.10 -7.77 28.59
C PHE A 216 -14.51 -8.43 27.34
N VAL A 217 -14.92 -9.67 27.02
CA VAL A 217 -14.38 -10.43 25.88
C VAL A 217 -14.61 -9.70 24.56
N SER A 218 -15.85 -9.27 24.30
CA SER A 218 -16.24 -8.55 23.09
C SER A 218 -15.46 -7.24 22.94
N GLN A 219 -15.20 -6.56 24.06
CA GLN A 219 -14.45 -5.31 24.10
C GLN A 219 -12.98 -5.52 23.82
N THR A 220 -12.34 -6.52 24.43
CA THR A 220 -10.95 -6.88 24.12
C THR A 220 -10.77 -7.24 22.64
N CYS A 221 -11.65 -8.06 22.09
CA CYS A 221 -11.63 -8.42 20.67
C CYS A 221 -11.85 -7.19 19.76
N GLY A 222 -12.83 -6.34 20.09
CA GLY A 222 -13.11 -5.11 19.34
C GLY A 222 -11.92 -4.15 19.32
N TRP A 223 -11.27 -3.94 20.47
CA TRP A 223 -10.09 -3.08 20.57
C TRP A 223 -8.86 -3.64 19.84
N ALA A 224 -8.63 -4.95 19.93
CA ALA A 224 -7.56 -5.61 19.18
C ALA A 224 -7.76 -5.50 17.66
N SER A 225 -8.99 -5.72 17.19
CA SER A 225 -9.37 -5.57 15.78
C SER A 225 -9.21 -4.12 15.31
N ALA A 226 -9.70 -3.15 16.09
CA ALA A 226 -9.56 -1.74 15.80
C ALA A 226 -8.08 -1.34 15.64
N PHE A 227 -7.21 -1.82 16.52
CA PHE A 227 -5.77 -1.59 16.43
C PHE A 227 -5.16 -2.19 15.15
N LEU A 228 -5.44 -3.46 14.85
CA LEU A 228 -4.87 -4.15 13.69
C LEU A 228 -5.29 -3.52 12.36
N TYR A 229 -6.59 -3.24 12.19
CA TYR A 229 -7.09 -2.62 10.96
C TYR A 229 -6.54 -1.21 10.77
N CYS A 230 -6.45 -0.45 11.87
CA CYS A 230 -5.88 0.89 11.85
C CYS A 230 -4.39 0.88 11.47
N VAL A 231 -3.59 0.04 12.11
CA VAL A 231 -2.14 -0.06 11.87
C VAL A 231 -1.82 -0.64 10.49
N SER A 232 -2.70 -1.47 9.92
CA SER A 232 -2.47 -2.09 8.60
C SER A 232 -2.11 -1.09 7.50
N ARG A 233 -2.66 0.14 7.56
CA ARG A 233 -2.41 1.21 6.57
C ARG A 233 -1.00 1.79 6.61
N ILE A 234 -0.34 1.75 7.76
CA ILE A 234 0.99 2.35 7.96
C ILE A 234 2.02 1.73 7.00
N PRO A 235 2.15 0.39 6.88
CA PRO A 235 3.04 -0.21 5.89
C PRO A 235 2.82 0.24 4.44
N GLN A 236 1.58 0.47 4.01
CA GLN A 236 1.29 0.94 2.65
C GLN A 236 1.71 2.41 2.49
N ILE A 237 1.37 3.26 3.46
CA ILE A 237 1.76 4.68 3.46
C ILE A 237 3.29 4.83 3.45
N MET A 238 3.98 4.04 4.28
CA MET A 238 5.44 4.04 4.33
C MET A 238 6.06 3.54 3.03
N LYS A 239 5.47 2.53 2.39
CA LYS A 239 5.91 2.07 1.07
C LYS A 239 5.80 3.17 0.03
N ASN A 240 4.64 3.83 -0.06
CA ASN A 240 4.41 4.93 -0.99
C ASN A 240 5.37 6.11 -0.76
N PHE A 241 5.68 6.44 0.49
CA PHE A 241 6.68 7.47 0.79
C PHE A 241 8.08 7.05 0.36
N ARG A 242 8.46 5.79 0.58
CA ARG A 242 9.78 5.28 0.19
C ARG A 242 9.94 5.24 -1.33
N SER A 243 8.92 4.76 -2.05
CA SER A 243 8.95 4.64 -3.51
C SER A 243 8.62 5.93 -4.24
N GLU A 244 8.17 6.97 -3.54
CA GLU A 244 7.63 8.23 -4.11
C GLU A 244 6.65 8.01 -5.28
N SER A 245 5.93 6.89 -5.23
CA SER A 245 5.05 6.42 -6.29
C SER A 245 3.88 5.64 -5.68
N VAL A 246 2.77 5.68 -6.40
CA VAL A 246 1.54 4.92 -6.14
C VAL A 246 1.21 3.97 -7.31
N ASP A 247 2.16 3.76 -8.22
CA ASP A 247 1.96 2.92 -9.40
C ASP A 247 1.73 1.46 -8.99
N GLY A 248 0.76 0.80 -9.61
CA GLY A 248 0.30 -0.53 -9.19
C GLY A 248 -0.68 -0.55 -8.00
N LEU A 249 -0.94 0.59 -7.34
CA LEU A 249 -1.95 0.70 -6.28
C LEU A 249 -3.29 1.25 -6.82
N SER A 250 -4.41 0.64 -6.46
CA SER A 250 -5.74 1.01 -6.94
C SER A 250 -6.38 2.08 -6.06
N LEU A 251 -6.48 3.30 -6.57
CA LEU A 251 -7.18 4.39 -5.91
C LEU A 251 -8.64 4.02 -5.58
N THR A 252 -9.32 3.33 -6.50
CA THR A 252 -10.75 2.99 -6.36
C THR A 252 -11.00 2.02 -5.19
N MET A 253 -10.08 1.11 -4.90
CA MET A 253 -10.16 0.25 -3.72
C MET A 253 -10.18 1.08 -2.43
N PHE A 254 -9.33 2.11 -2.33
CA PHE A 254 -9.32 3.03 -1.19
C PHE A 254 -10.57 3.92 -1.14
N VAL A 255 -11.19 4.25 -2.28
CA VAL A 255 -12.50 4.93 -2.30
C VAL A 255 -13.58 4.06 -1.66
N PHE A 256 -13.63 2.76 -2.00
CA PHE A 256 -14.58 1.84 -1.36
C PHE A 256 -14.28 1.64 0.14
N SER A 257 -13.01 1.52 0.54
CA SER A 257 -12.58 1.47 1.95
C SER A 257 -13.07 2.71 2.72
N LEU A 258 -12.81 3.90 2.17
CA LEU A 258 -13.22 5.18 2.78
C LEU A 258 -14.74 5.28 2.90
N ALA A 259 -15.47 4.97 1.82
CA ALA A 259 -16.93 5.01 1.81
C ALA A 259 -17.54 4.00 2.80
N GLY A 260 -17.00 2.77 2.84
CA GLY A 260 -17.43 1.73 3.77
C GLY A 260 -17.25 2.13 5.23
N ASN A 261 -16.06 2.62 5.59
CA ASN A 261 -15.76 3.10 6.95
C ASN A 261 -16.59 4.33 7.33
N LEU A 262 -16.73 5.29 6.43
CA LEU A 262 -17.48 6.53 6.70
C LEU A 262 -18.95 6.24 6.94
N THR A 263 -19.59 5.47 6.04
CA THR A 263 -21.00 5.10 6.18
C THR A 263 -21.25 4.25 7.42
N TYR A 264 -20.31 3.37 7.79
CA TYR A 264 -20.38 2.60 9.03
C TYR A 264 -20.33 3.50 10.28
N CYS A 265 -19.36 4.42 10.37
CA CYS A 265 -19.27 5.36 11.48
C CYS A 265 -20.54 6.20 11.62
N ILE A 266 -21.07 6.72 10.52
CA ILE A 266 -22.31 7.51 10.53
C ILE A 266 -23.50 6.62 10.96
N SER A 267 -23.57 5.36 10.54
CA SER A 267 -24.64 4.44 10.93
C SER A 267 -24.70 4.24 12.46
N ILE A 268 -23.55 4.08 13.12
CA ILE A 268 -23.47 3.95 14.58
C ILE A 268 -23.96 5.24 15.25
N LEU A 269 -23.45 6.40 14.82
CA LEU A 269 -23.80 7.70 15.41
C LEU A 269 -25.27 8.08 15.22
N LEU A 270 -25.88 7.68 14.11
CA LEU A 270 -27.31 7.88 13.86
C LEU A 270 -28.18 6.90 14.64
N LYS A 271 -27.67 5.72 14.99
CA LYS A 271 -28.43 4.74 15.77
C LYS A 271 -28.66 5.20 17.20
N SER A 272 -27.63 5.74 17.86
CA SER A 272 -27.76 6.37 19.16
C SER A 272 -26.49 7.18 19.52
N THR A 273 -26.69 8.30 20.21
CA THR A 273 -25.62 9.12 20.80
C THR A 273 -25.56 9.00 22.33
N ASP A 274 -26.27 8.02 22.89
CA ASP A 274 -26.19 7.70 24.31
C ASP A 274 -24.76 7.31 24.70
N ARG A 275 -24.32 7.73 25.89
CA ARG A 275 -22.93 7.55 26.35
C ARG A 275 -22.56 6.08 26.52
N THR A 276 -23.47 5.26 27.03
CA THR A 276 -23.24 3.83 27.21
C THR A 276 -23.17 3.13 25.85
N PHE A 277 -24.13 3.42 24.97
CA PHE A 277 -24.13 2.89 23.61
C PHE A 277 -22.85 3.26 22.85
N LEU A 278 -22.42 4.52 22.93
CA LEU A 278 -21.20 4.99 22.28
C LEU A 278 -19.95 4.35 22.88
N LEU A 279 -19.86 4.17 24.20
CA LEU A 279 -18.72 3.49 24.83
C LEU A 279 -18.64 2.04 24.37
N ILE A 280 -19.77 1.34 24.33
CA ILE A 280 -19.82 -0.05 23.86
C ILE A 280 -19.33 -0.11 22.43
N ASN A 281 -19.83 0.76 21.54
CA ASN A 281 -19.47 0.77 20.12
C ASN A 281 -18.13 1.48 19.80
N PHE A 282 -17.45 2.02 20.81
CA PHE A 282 -16.29 2.87 20.64
C PHE A 282 -15.10 2.21 19.92
N PRO A 283 -14.76 0.92 20.15
CA PRO A 283 -13.65 0.28 19.43
C PRO A 283 -13.87 0.30 17.92
N TRP A 284 -15.09 0.02 17.46
CA TRP A 284 -15.44 0.01 16.04
C TRP A 284 -15.45 1.42 15.45
N LEU A 285 -15.95 2.40 16.21
CA LEU A 285 -15.95 3.81 15.79
C LEU A 285 -14.52 4.34 15.67
N LEU A 286 -13.65 4.01 16.61
CA LEU A 286 -12.27 4.47 16.63
C LEU A 286 -11.41 3.72 15.60
N GLY A 287 -11.61 2.42 15.40
CA GLY A 287 -10.94 1.65 14.35
C GLY A 287 -11.32 2.11 12.94
N SER A 288 -12.62 2.25 12.68
CA SER A 288 -13.14 2.70 11.38
C SER A 288 -12.89 4.19 11.15
N GLY A 289 -13.06 5.03 12.17
CA GLY A 289 -12.75 6.46 12.09
C GLY A 289 -11.25 6.73 11.97
N GLY A 290 -10.41 5.98 12.69
CA GLY A 290 -8.97 6.07 12.62
C GLY A 290 -8.40 5.68 11.26
N THR A 291 -8.99 4.67 10.61
CA THR A 291 -8.62 4.30 9.24
C THR A 291 -8.97 5.39 8.23
N LEU A 292 -10.03 6.18 8.43
CA LEU A 292 -10.33 7.33 7.54
C LEU A 292 -9.16 8.32 7.48
N PHE A 293 -8.52 8.62 8.60
CA PHE A 293 -7.36 9.52 8.64
C PHE A 293 -6.19 8.97 7.80
N PHE A 294 -5.94 7.66 7.88
CA PHE A 294 -4.90 7.02 7.09
C PHE A 294 -5.26 6.89 5.60
N ASP A 295 -6.52 6.59 5.29
CA ASP A 295 -7.00 6.56 3.91
C ASP A 295 -6.84 7.96 3.27
N LEU A 296 -7.15 9.05 3.99
CA LEU A 296 -6.90 10.43 3.53
C LEU A 296 -5.42 10.71 3.22
N MET A 297 -4.49 10.16 4.00
CA MET A 297 -3.05 10.26 3.68
C MET A 297 -2.71 9.52 2.39
N ILE A 298 -3.31 8.34 2.16
CA ILE A 298 -3.14 7.60 0.89
C ILE A 298 -3.68 8.44 -0.28
N PHE A 299 -4.85 9.07 -0.15
CA PHE A 299 -5.37 10.00 -1.16
C PHE A 299 -4.41 11.17 -1.43
N PHE A 300 -3.82 11.74 -0.38
CA PHE A 300 -2.80 12.79 -0.52
C PHE A 300 -1.57 12.31 -1.29
N GLN A 301 -1.11 11.08 -1.04
CA GLN A 301 -0.02 10.45 -1.79
C GLN A 301 -0.40 10.23 -3.26
N PHE A 302 -1.63 9.79 -3.54
CA PHE A 302 -2.14 9.69 -4.92
C PHE A 302 -2.16 11.04 -5.63
N TYR A 303 -2.60 12.10 -4.95
CA TYR A 303 -2.58 13.46 -5.52
C TYR A 303 -1.14 13.93 -5.82
N THR A 304 -0.21 13.70 -4.89
CA THR A 304 1.17 14.18 -5.00
C THR A 304 1.98 13.40 -6.03
N TYR A 305 1.95 12.06 -5.97
CA TYR A 305 2.85 11.22 -6.76
C TYR A 305 2.33 10.92 -8.17
N ARG A 306 1.00 10.94 -8.39
CA ARG A 306 0.44 10.75 -9.74
C ARG A 306 0.81 11.88 -10.70
N HIS A 307 1.06 13.08 -10.19
CA HIS A 307 1.47 14.22 -11.01
C HIS A 307 2.92 14.13 -11.48
N HIS A 308 3.83 13.54 -10.69
CA HIS A 308 5.21 13.33 -11.11
C HIS A 308 5.32 12.33 -12.26
N SER A 309 4.57 11.22 -12.21
CA SER A 309 4.59 10.19 -13.27
C SER A 309 4.23 10.73 -14.65
N LYS A 310 3.23 11.62 -14.76
CA LYS A 310 2.84 12.23 -16.05
C LYS A 310 3.82 13.27 -16.59
N SER A 311 4.54 13.99 -15.71
CA SER A 311 5.51 15.02 -16.16
C SER A 311 6.73 14.36 -16.78
N SER A 312 7.22 13.26 -16.21
CA SER A 312 8.38 12.52 -16.73
C SER A 312 8.11 11.83 -18.06
N THR A 313 6.86 11.45 -18.37
CA THR A 313 6.49 10.86 -19.67
C THR A 313 6.37 11.91 -20.78
N LEU A 314 6.17 13.19 -20.45
CA LEU A 314 6.07 14.27 -21.45
C LEU A 314 7.43 14.88 -21.80
N GLU A 315 8.49 14.55 -21.05
CA GLU A 315 9.87 14.99 -21.31
C GLU A 315 10.72 13.95 -22.06
N LEU A 316 10.13 12.80 -22.44
CA LEU A 316 10.72 11.75 -23.27
C LEU A 316 10.05 11.72 -24.65
#